data_AF-A0A5S3YQ13-F1
#
_entry.id   AF-A0A5S3YQ13-F1
#
_cell.length_a   1.000
_cell.length_b   1.000
_cell.length_c   1.000
_cell.angle_alpha   90.00
_cell.angle_beta   90.00
_cell.angle_gamma   90.00
#
_symmetry.space_group_name_H-M   'P 1'
#
loop_
_entity.id
_entity.type
_entity.pdbx_description
1 polymer ?
#
loop_
_entity_poly.entity_id
_entity_poly.type
_entity_poly.pdbx_seq_one_letter_code
_entity_poly.pdbx_strand_id
1 'polypeptide(L)'
;RNRNQRGHILTIEDPIEFVHEHAKSIITQREVGLDTESFEAALKSSLRQAPDVILIGEIRSQETMEYALSFAETGHLCVATLH
;
A
#
# COMPACT_ATOMS: atom_id res chain seq x y z
N ARG A 1 -12.90 -5.45 -0.75
CA ARG A 1 -12.98 -4.58 -1.94
C ARG A 1 -12.82 -5.35 -3.25
N ASN A 2 -11.74 -6.14 -3.43
CA ASN A 2 -11.39 -6.89 -4.65
C ASN A 2 -12.51 -7.70 -5.34
N ARG A 3 -13.49 -8.26 -4.61
CA ARG A 3 -14.62 -9.02 -5.22
C ARG A 3 -15.81 -8.15 -5.65
N ASN A 4 -15.88 -6.92 -5.15
CA ASN A 4 -17.07 -6.07 -5.26
C ASN A 4 -16.85 -4.84 -6.15
N GLN A 5 -15.61 -4.35 -6.29
CA GLN A 5 -15.30 -3.12 -7.03
C GLN A 5 -14.06 -3.30 -7.90
N ARG A 6 -14.00 -2.57 -9.02
CA ARG A 6 -12.81 -2.45 -9.86
C ARG A 6 -11.87 -1.39 -9.31
N GLY A 7 -10.58 -1.54 -9.56
CA GLY A 7 -9.55 -0.60 -9.14
C GLY A 7 -8.18 -1.25 -8.98
N HIS A 8 -7.24 -0.49 -8.46
CA HIS A 8 -5.89 -0.93 -8.12
C HIS A 8 -5.72 -0.92 -6.59
N ILE A 9 -5.37 -2.07 -6.04
CA ILE A 9 -4.99 -2.23 -4.64
C ILE A 9 -3.47 -2.45 -4.60
N LEU A 10 -2.76 -1.56 -3.93
CA LEU A 10 -1.34 -1.71 -3.66
C LEU A 10 -1.13 -2.06 -2.19
N THR A 11 -0.27 -3.01 -1.91
CA THR A 11 0.17 -3.35 -0.55
C THR A 11 1.69 -3.22 -0.45
N ILE A 12 2.17 -2.70 0.67
CA ILE A 12 3.58 -2.59 1.02
C ILE A 12 3.73 -3.24 2.40
N GLU A 13 4.43 -4.37 2.47
CA GLU A 13 4.45 -5.28 3.61
C GLU A 13 5.89 -5.71 3.94
N ASP A 14 6.13 -6.16 5.18
CA ASP A 14 7.43 -6.64 5.66
C ASP A 14 7.24 -7.72 6.74
N PRO A 15 7.14 -9.01 6.39
CA PRO A 15 6.98 -9.58 5.04
C PRO A 15 5.50 -9.60 4.58
N ILE A 16 5.24 -10.06 3.35
CA ILE A 16 3.85 -10.33 2.90
C ILE A 16 3.27 -11.51 3.69
N GLU A 17 2.16 -11.27 4.40
CA GLU A 17 1.50 -12.31 5.20
C GLU A 17 0.53 -13.16 4.39
N PHE A 18 -0.18 -12.54 3.46
CA PHE A 18 -1.22 -13.18 2.65
C PHE A 18 -1.08 -12.78 1.19
N VAL A 19 -1.04 -13.79 0.30
CA VAL A 19 -1.06 -13.55 -1.13
C VAL A 19 -2.51 -13.41 -1.60
N HIS A 20 -2.82 -12.29 -2.25
CA HIS A 20 -4.13 -11.96 -2.76
C HIS A 20 -4.17 -12.06 -4.29
N GLU A 21 -4.92 -13.03 -4.80
CA GLU A 21 -5.14 -13.15 -6.24
C GLU A 21 -5.98 -11.99 -6.79
N HIS A 22 -5.68 -11.61 -8.03
CA HIS A 22 -6.48 -10.66 -8.78
C HIS A 22 -7.94 -11.15 -8.93
N ALA A 23 -8.90 -10.23 -8.84
CA ALA A 23 -10.30 -10.50 -9.17
C ALA A 23 -10.91 -9.33 -9.94
N LYS A 24 -11.80 -8.54 -9.33
CA LYS A 24 -12.28 -7.30 -9.98
C LYS A 24 -11.25 -6.18 -9.87
N SER A 25 -10.36 -6.23 -8.87
CA SER A 25 -9.23 -5.31 -8.74
C SER A 25 -7.93 -5.97 -9.19
N ILE A 26 -7.04 -5.14 -9.73
CA ILE A 26 -5.62 -5.48 -9.86
C ILE A 26 -5.00 -5.32 -8.48
N ILE A 27 -4.13 -6.25 -8.10
CA ILE A 27 -3.47 -6.25 -6.79
C ILE A 27 -1.97 -6.30 -7.00
N THR A 28 -1.26 -5.29 -6.52
CA THR A 28 0.20 -5.30 -6.49
C THR A 28 0.61 -5.45 -5.04
N GLN A 29 1.43 -6.46 -4.74
CA GLN A 29 2.01 -6.64 -3.41
C GLN A 29 3.52 -6.48 -3.49
N ARG A 30 4.08 -5.73 -2.54
CA ARG A 30 5.51 -5.46 -2.48
C ARG A 30 6.03 -5.76 -1.09
N GLU A 31 6.99 -6.66 -1.03
CA GLU A 31 7.71 -6.97 0.19
C GLU A 31 8.96 -6.09 0.31
N VAL A 32 9.14 -5.48 1.48
CA VAL A 32 10.36 -4.72 1.81
C VAL A 32 11.54 -5.68 1.93
N GLY A 33 12.67 -5.32 1.31
CA GLY A 33 13.86 -6.16 1.19
C GLY A 33 13.85 -7.09 -0.04
N LEU A 34 12.71 -7.32 -0.68
CA LEU A 34 12.59 -8.15 -1.89
C LEU A 34 12.22 -7.32 -3.12
N ASP A 35 11.09 -6.60 -3.07
CA ASP A 35 10.54 -5.81 -4.19
C ASP A 35 10.83 -4.31 -4.06
N THR A 36 11.27 -3.87 -2.89
CA THR A 36 11.57 -2.48 -2.54
C THR A 36 12.61 -2.42 -1.44
N GLU A 37 13.43 -1.38 -1.41
CA GLU A 37 14.48 -1.24 -0.39
C GLU A 37 13.94 -0.81 0.98
N SER A 38 12.89 0.03 1.00
CA SER A 38 12.24 0.51 2.22
C SER A 38 10.76 0.84 1.99
N PHE A 39 10.03 1.10 3.08
CA PHE A 39 8.68 1.65 3.02
C PHE A 39 8.65 3.03 2.34
N GLU A 40 9.59 3.94 2.64
CA GLU A 40 9.60 5.26 1.99
C GLU A 40 9.84 5.15 0.48
N ALA A 41 10.78 4.29 0.07
CA ALA A 41 11.05 4.05 -1.35
C ALA A 41 9.78 3.50 -2.06
N ALA A 42 9.08 2.59 -1.42
CA ALA A 42 7.84 2.02 -1.94
C ALA A 42 6.73 3.08 -2.06
N LEU A 43 6.50 3.86 -1.00
CA LEU A 43 5.49 4.92 -0.93
C LEU A 43 5.76 6.05 -1.93
N LYS A 44 7.01 6.45 -2.10
CA LYS A 44 7.38 7.48 -3.09
C LYS A 44 7.13 6.99 -4.52
N SER A 45 7.38 5.72 -4.79
CA SER A 45 7.13 5.13 -6.11
C SER A 45 5.65 4.87 -6.37
N SER A 46 4.84 4.61 -5.34
CA SER A 46 3.41 4.31 -5.47
C SER A 46 2.57 5.50 -5.92
N LEU A 47 3.03 6.74 -5.68
CA LEU A 47 2.38 7.95 -6.20
C LEU A 47 2.22 7.94 -7.73
N ARG A 48 3.10 7.21 -8.46
CA ARG A 48 3.00 7.06 -9.92
C ARG A 48 2.22 5.82 -10.37
N GLN A 49 1.85 4.95 -9.44
CA GLN A 49 1.10 3.71 -9.69
C GLN A 49 -0.42 3.94 -9.66
N ALA A 50 -0.87 5.14 -9.32
CA ALA A 50 -2.28 5.53 -9.19
C ALA A 50 -3.14 4.46 -8.49
N PRO A 51 -2.76 3.99 -7.28
CA PRO A 51 -3.56 3.01 -6.55
C PRO A 51 -4.86 3.64 -6.06
N ASP A 52 -6.00 2.93 -6.11
CA ASP A 52 -7.24 3.38 -5.46
C ASP A 52 -7.22 3.09 -3.95
N VAL A 53 -6.52 2.03 -3.57
CA VAL A 53 -6.35 1.56 -2.20
C VAL A 53 -4.87 1.32 -1.95
N ILE A 54 -4.37 1.81 -0.82
CA ILE A 54 -3.02 1.51 -0.35
C ILE A 54 -3.07 0.88 1.03
N LEU A 55 -2.50 -0.31 1.17
CA LEU A 55 -2.18 -0.90 2.46
C LEU A 55 -0.70 -0.63 2.73
N ILE A 56 -0.46 0.08 3.82
CA ILE A 56 0.85 0.24 4.41
C ILE A 56 0.87 -0.74 5.57
N GLY A 57 1.96 -1.49 5.75
CA GLY A 57 2.14 -2.32 6.94
C GLY A 57 2.15 -1.49 8.23
N GLU A 58 3.04 -1.84 9.14
CA GLU A 58 3.15 -1.11 10.40
C GLU A 58 3.84 0.25 10.23
N ILE A 59 3.17 1.33 10.68
CA ILE A 59 3.76 2.67 10.66
C ILE A 59 4.71 2.81 11.86
N ARG A 60 6.01 2.79 11.59
CA ARG A 60 7.09 2.91 12.61
C ARG A 60 7.81 4.26 12.60
N SER A 61 7.61 5.07 11.57
CA SER A 61 8.27 6.37 11.42
C SER A 61 7.26 7.47 11.14
N GLN A 62 7.59 8.69 11.57
CA GLN A 62 6.81 9.89 11.25
C GLN A 62 6.69 10.09 9.73
N GLU A 63 7.77 9.84 8.99
CA GLU A 63 7.77 9.98 7.52
C GLU A 63 6.76 9.04 6.86
N THR A 64 6.68 7.78 7.32
CA THR A 64 5.66 6.82 6.82
C THR A 64 4.24 7.30 7.13
N MET A 65 4.02 7.88 8.32
CA MET A 65 2.73 8.47 8.69
C MET A 65 2.36 9.65 7.79
N GLU A 66 3.31 10.54 7.49
CA GLU A 66 3.09 11.68 6.60
C GLU A 66 2.66 11.25 5.20
N TYR A 67 3.27 10.19 4.66
CA TYR A 67 2.80 9.58 3.41
C TYR A 67 1.38 9.00 3.53
N ALA A 68 1.08 8.27 4.60
CA ALA A 68 -0.24 7.68 4.83
C ALA A 68 -1.34 8.77 4.85
N LEU A 69 -1.08 9.87 5.57
CA LEU A 69 -1.97 11.03 5.61
C LEU A 69 -2.13 11.68 4.23
N SER A 70 -1.02 11.89 3.51
CA SER A 70 -1.05 12.46 2.16
C SER A 70 -1.90 11.62 1.19
N PHE A 71 -1.81 10.29 1.26
CA PHE A 71 -2.66 9.39 0.47
C PHE A 71 -4.14 9.52 0.84
N ALA A 72 -4.46 9.54 2.13
CA ALA A 72 -5.83 9.67 2.60
C ALA A 72 -6.47 11.03 2.21
N GLU A 73 -5.70 12.12 2.27
CA GLU A 73 -6.15 13.46 1.89
C GLU A 73 -6.43 13.59 0.38
N THR A 74 -5.73 12.81 -0.43
CA THR A 74 -5.86 12.84 -1.91
C THR A 74 -6.92 11.88 -2.45
N GLY A 75 -7.76 11.32 -1.57
CA GLY A 75 -8.93 10.52 -1.94
C GLY A 75 -8.67 9.01 -2.07
N HIS A 76 -7.49 8.54 -1.67
CA HIS A 76 -7.18 7.12 -1.63
C HIS A 76 -7.70 6.49 -0.33
N LEU A 77 -8.15 5.24 -0.41
CA LEU A 77 -8.38 4.47 0.82
C LEU A 77 -7.04 3.98 1.36
N CYS A 78 -6.56 4.60 2.42
CA CYS A 78 -5.34 4.20 3.12
C CYS A 78 -5.68 3.29 4.31
N VAL A 79 -5.01 2.15 4.41
CA VAL A 79 -5.10 1.21 5.53
C VAL A 79 -3.70 1.02 6.11
N ALA A 80 -3.57 1.08 7.42
CA ALA A 80 -2.30 0.90 8.11
C ALA A 80 -2.51 0.30 9.51
N THR A 81 -1.45 -0.27 10.08
CA THR A 81 -1.41 -0.72 11.46
C THR A 81 -0.45 0.13 12.30
N LEU A 82 -0.71 0.20 13.60
CA LEU A 82 0.15 0.83 14.61
C LEU A 82 0.29 -0.11 15.81
N HIS A 83 1.36 0.09 16.59
CA HIS A 83 1.50 -0.43 17.94
C HIS A 83 1.35 0.68 18.99
#